data_AF-A0A916L6B7-F1
#
_entry.id   AF-A0A916L6B7-F1
#
_cell.length_a   1.000
_cell.length_b   1.000
_cell.length_c   1.000
_cell.angle_alpha   90.00
_cell.angle_beta   90.00
_cell.angle_gamma   90.00
#
_symmetry.space_group_name_H-M   'P 1'
#
loop_
_entity.id
_entity.type
_entity.pdbx_description
1 polymer ?
#
loop_
_entity_poly.entity_id
_entity_poly.type
_entity_poly.pdbx_seq_one_letter_code
_entity_poly.pdbx_strand_id
1 'polypeptide(L)'
;MSYDLEILAKIESGDYICIAEPRYSSPTYNLGKMFRVAMDWDFDQGTIYNVADIFENIKRGITELERQPEKYVQYEPANKWGTINDALYVLRSLRDCILEQDIDMKYLYVRW
;
A
#
# COMPACT_ATOMS: atom_id res chain seq x y z
N MET A 1 -11.38 -1.76 -12.40
CA MET A 1 -9.96 -1.33 -12.42
C MET A 1 -9.36 -1.68 -11.05
N SER A 2 -8.09 -2.05 -11.00
CA SER A 2 -7.31 -2.37 -9.78
C SER A 2 -5.97 -1.63 -9.76
N TYR A 3 -5.46 -1.33 -8.57
CA TYR A 3 -4.06 -0.97 -8.40
C TYR A 3 -3.16 -2.16 -8.71
N ASP A 4 -1.86 -1.90 -8.87
CA ASP A 4 -0.83 -2.92 -9.07
C ASP A 4 0.35 -2.61 -8.14
N LEU A 5 0.40 -3.31 -7.01
CA LEU A 5 1.39 -3.11 -5.96
C LEU A 5 2.56 -4.08 -6.16
N GLU A 6 3.76 -3.53 -6.28
CA GLU A 6 4.99 -4.31 -6.46
C GLU A 6 6.11 -3.76 -5.57
N ILE A 7 6.93 -4.66 -5.02
CA ILE A 7 8.18 -4.29 -4.34
C ILE A 7 9.31 -4.32 -5.36
N LEU A 8 10.00 -3.20 -5.49
CA LEU A 8 11.06 -3.01 -6.47
C LEU A 8 12.41 -2.77 -5.78
N ALA A 9 13.48 -3.21 -6.44
CA ALA A 9 14.85 -2.77 -6.16
C ALA A 9 15.37 -1.90 -7.30
N LYS A 10 16.20 -0.92 -6.97
CA LYS A 10 16.90 -0.10 -7.97
C LYS A 10 18.27 -0.70 -8.27
N ILE A 11 18.54 -1.00 -9.53
CA ILE A 11 19.82 -1.56 -9.98
C ILE A 11 20.79 -0.45 -10.41
N GLU A 12 22.06 -0.81 -10.64
CA GLU A 12 23.13 0.15 -10.96
C GLU A 12 22.87 1.01 -12.20
N SER A 13 22.12 0.48 -13.19
CA SER A 13 21.71 1.24 -14.38
C SER A 13 20.74 2.38 -14.07
N GLY A 14 20.18 2.40 -12.86
CA GLY A 14 19.13 3.32 -12.43
C GLY A 14 17.72 2.78 -12.67
N ASP A 15 17.58 1.63 -13.34
CA ASP A 15 16.30 0.97 -13.57
C ASP A 15 15.75 0.33 -12.28
N TYR A 16 14.46 0.04 -12.29
CA TYR A 16 13.77 -0.66 -11.22
C TYR A 16 13.34 -2.04 -11.69
N ILE A 17 13.61 -3.06 -10.87
CA ILE A 17 13.18 -4.44 -11.11
C ILE A 17 12.20 -4.86 -10.01
N CYS A 18 11.13 -5.56 -10.38
CA CYS A 18 10.24 -6.19 -9.41
C CYS A 18 10.94 -7.38 -8.77
N ILE A 19 10.98 -7.39 -7.44
CA ILE A 19 11.62 -8.45 -6.65
C ILE A 19 10.62 -9.25 -5.81
N ALA A 20 9.45 -8.66 -5.51
CA ALA A 20 8.37 -9.33 -4.79
C ALA A 20 7.03 -8.64 -5.04
N GLU A 21 5.96 -9.39 -4.80
CA GLU A 21 4.59 -8.88 -4.79
C GLU A 21 3.91 -9.25 -3.47
N PRO A 22 3.17 -8.33 -2.85
CA PRO A 22 2.34 -8.68 -1.70
C PRO A 22 1.21 -9.62 -2.13
N ARG A 23 0.74 -10.47 -1.22
CA ARG A 23 -0.38 -11.40 -1.45
C ARG A 23 -1.63 -10.74 -2.02
N TYR A 24 -1.90 -9.48 -1.65
CA TYR A 24 -2.98 -8.68 -2.21
C TYR A 24 -2.43 -7.55 -3.09
N SER A 25 -1.69 -7.92 -4.14
CA SER A 25 -1.03 -6.97 -5.06
C SER A 25 -1.98 -6.19 -5.96
N SER A 26 -3.20 -6.69 -6.22
CA SER A 26 -4.15 -6.01 -7.11
C SER A 26 -5.44 -5.55 -6.41
N PRO A 27 -5.38 -4.61 -5.45
CA PRO A 27 -6.56 -4.13 -4.75
C PRO A 27 -7.46 -3.27 -5.65
N THR A 28 -8.76 -3.26 -5.35
CA THR A 28 -9.73 -2.45 -6.09
C THR A 28 -9.49 -0.95 -5.91
N TYR A 29 -9.71 -0.16 -6.98
CA TYR A 29 -9.64 1.31 -6.94
C TYR A 29 -10.62 1.96 -5.95
N ASN A 30 -11.69 1.24 -5.56
CA ASN A 30 -12.64 1.76 -4.57
C ASN A 30 -11.97 2.06 -3.22
N LEU A 31 -10.84 1.40 -2.91
CA LEU A 31 -10.07 1.66 -1.71
C LEU A 31 -9.27 2.97 -1.76
N GLY A 32 -9.14 3.58 -2.94
CA GLY A 32 -8.25 4.71 -3.16
C GLY A 32 -8.48 5.92 -2.24
N LYS A 33 -9.73 6.30 -1.99
CA LYS A 33 -10.05 7.42 -1.08
C LYS A 33 -9.78 7.04 0.38
N MET A 34 -10.13 5.81 0.77
CA MET A 34 -9.89 5.31 2.12
C MET A 34 -8.39 5.25 2.42
N PHE A 35 -7.59 4.73 1.49
CA PHE A 35 -6.13 4.69 1.61
C PHE A 35 -5.54 6.07 1.80
N ARG A 36 -5.86 7.05 0.93
CA ARG A 36 -5.30 8.40 1.03
C ARG A 36 -5.57 9.06 2.38
N VAL A 37 -6.80 8.94 2.86
CA VAL A 37 -7.19 9.55 4.14
C VAL A 37 -6.56 8.82 5.33
N ALA A 38 -6.59 7.48 5.34
CA ALA A 38 -6.07 6.69 6.46
C ALA A 38 -4.54 6.77 6.57
N MET A 39 -3.84 6.74 5.43
CA MET A 39 -2.38 6.81 5.38
C MET A 39 -1.86 8.25 5.48
N ASP A 40 -2.73 9.25 5.34
CA ASP A 40 -2.37 10.67 5.22
C ASP A 40 -1.31 10.87 4.12
N TRP A 41 -1.58 10.28 2.95
CA TRP A 41 -0.65 10.22 1.83
C TRP A 41 -1.41 10.21 0.51
N ASP A 42 -1.16 11.22 -0.32
CA ASP A 42 -1.73 11.31 -1.66
C ASP A 42 -0.78 10.65 -2.67
N PHE A 43 -1.06 9.38 -2.99
CA PHE A 43 -0.30 8.57 -3.94
C PHE A 43 -0.97 8.58 -5.33
N ASP A 44 -0.17 8.26 -6.33
CA ASP A 44 -0.56 8.09 -7.73
C ASP A 44 -0.26 6.68 -8.21
N GLN A 45 -1.21 6.08 -8.93
CA GLN A 45 -0.99 4.76 -9.52
C GLN A 45 0.07 4.79 -10.62
N GLY A 46 0.87 3.72 -10.69
CA GLY A 46 2.03 3.55 -11.55
C GLY A 46 3.29 4.25 -11.02
N THR A 47 3.19 5.02 -9.94
CA THR A 47 4.32 5.79 -9.42
C THR A 47 5.17 4.95 -8.48
N ILE A 48 6.50 5.15 -8.58
CA ILE A 48 7.48 4.44 -7.77
C ILE A 48 7.89 5.34 -6.61
N TYR A 49 7.72 4.85 -5.39
CA TYR A 49 8.04 5.54 -4.15
C TYR A 49 9.11 4.79 -3.38
N ASN A 50 10.02 5.50 -2.71
CA ASN A 50 10.99 4.86 -1.82
C ASN A 50 10.27 4.40 -0.54
N VAL A 51 10.53 3.15 -0.12
CA VAL A 51 9.87 2.59 1.07
C VAL A 51 10.19 3.41 2.32
N ALA A 52 11.43 3.86 2.50
CA ALA A 52 11.81 4.63 3.69
C ALA A 52 10.99 5.93 3.84
N ASP A 53 10.51 6.50 2.73
CA ASP A 53 9.71 7.73 2.74
C ASP A 53 8.23 7.48 3.08
N ILE A 54 7.68 6.30 2.70
CA ILE A 54 6.24 6.02 2.78
C ILE A 54 5.85 4.98 3.84
N PHE A 55 6.81 4.28 4.44
CA PHE A 55 6.52 3.15 5.32
C PHE A 55 5.72 3.55 6.56
N GLU A 56 5.98 4.73 7.11
CA GLU A 56 5.20 5.25 8.24
C GLU A 56 3.76 5.60 7.84
N ASN A 57 3.51 6.06 6.60
CA ASN A 57 2.16 6.27 6.10
C ASN A 57 1.38 4.95 5.99
N ILE A 58 2.01 3.88 5.53
CA ILE A 58 1.41 2.53 5.50
C ILE A 58 1.05 2.07 6.92
N LYS A 59 1.98 2.18 7.87
CA LYS A 59 1.75 1.82 9.28
C LYS A 59 0.64 2.66 9.91
N ARG A 60 0.59 3.96 9.61
CA ARG A 60 -0.47 4.86 10.03
C ARG A 60 -1.82 4.40 9.51
N GLY A 61 -1.92 4.08 8.23
CA GLY A 61 -3.16 3.57 7.62
C GLY A 61 -3.67 2.31 8.30
N ILE A 62 -2.79 1.34 8.57
CA ILE A 62 -3.15 0.13 9.34
C ILE A 62 -3.69 0.51 10.72
N THR A 63 -2.97 1.36 11.46
CA THR A 63 -3.32 1.75 12.83
C THR A 63 -4.66 2.49 12.88
N GLU A 64 -4.90 3.41 11.94
CA GLU A 64 -6.13 4.19 11.85
C GLU A 64 -7.34 3.30 11.55
N LEU A 65 -7.22 2.42 10.55
CA LEU A 65 -8.30 1.51 10.16
C LEU A 65 -8.60 0.46 11.23
N GLU A 66 -7.61 0.04 12.03
CA GLU A 66 -7.80 -0.88 13.16
C GLU A 66 -8.47 -0.21 14.36
N ARG A 67 -8.04 1.01 14.72
CA ARG A 67 -8.45 1.66 15.96
C ARG A 67 -9.70 2.49 15.83
N GLN A 68 -9.95 3.06 14.65
CA GLN A 68 -11.04 4.01 14.40
C GLN A 68 -11.79 3.68 13.09
N PRO A 69 -12.21 2.42 12.86
CA PRO A 69 -12.85 2.00 11.60
C PRO A 69 -14.11 2.83 11.28
N GLU A 70 -14.84 3.29 12.29
CA GLU A 70 -16.05 4.09 12.14
C GLU A 70 -15.84 5.38 11.34
N LYS A 71 -14.64 5.97 11.38
CA LYS A 71 -14.29 7.15 10.57
C LYS A 71 -14.27 6.87 9.07
N TYR A 72 -14.03 5.61 8.70
CA TYR A 72 -13.75 5.18 7.34
C TYR A 72 -14.92 4.44 6.68
N VAL A 73 -15.96 4.07 7.45
CA VAL A 73 -17.17 3.40 6.93
C VAL A 73 -17.81 4.19 5.79
N GLN A 74 -17.77 5.52 5.85
CA GLN A 74 -18.27 6.41 4.81
C GLN A 74 -17.56 6.26 3.45
N TYR A 75 -16.38 5.65 3.41
CA TYR A 75 -15.63 5.39 2.19
C TYR A 75 -15.86 3.99 1.63
N GLU A 76 -16.60 3.12 2.33
CA GLU A 76 -16.97 1.83 1.76
C GLU A 76 -17.97 2.01 0.60
N PRO A 77 -17.75 1.34 -0.54
CA PRO A 77 -18.68 1.41 -1.65
C PRO A 77 -19.96 0.61 -1.37
N ALA A 78 -21.07 1.03 -1.98
CA ALA A 78 -22.37 0.38 -1.81
C ALA A 78 -22.37 -1.11 -2.23
N ASN A 79 -21.53 -1.48 -3.21
CA ASN A 79 -21.37 -2.85 -3.70
C ASN A 79 -20.47 -3.72 -2.80
N LYS A 80 -19.93 -3.17 -1.70
CA LYS A 80 -19.05 -3.85 -0.74
C LYS A 80 -17.75 -4.43 -1.31
N TRP A 81 -17.32 -3.96 -2.49
CA TRP A 81 -16.00 -4.29 -3.04
C TRP A 81 -15.00 -3.21 -2.67
N GLY A 82 -14.28 -3.40 -1.56
CA GLY A 82 -13.36 -2.39 -0.99
C GLY A 82 -13.85 -1.92 0.38
N THR A 83 -14.00 -2.86 1.30
CA THR A 83 -14.34 -2.61 2.71
C THR A 83 -13.11 -2.20 3.52
N ILE A 84 -13.33 -1.76 4.76
CA ILE A 84 -12.23 -1.51 5.71
C ILE A 84 -11.37 -2.76 5.93
N ASN A 85 -11.97 -3.95 5.97
CA ASN A 85 -11.22 -5.19 6.11
C ASN A 85 -10.35 -5.48 4.88
N ASP A 86 -10.87 -5.23 3.68
CA ASP A 86 -10.09 -5.37 2.44
C ASP A 86 -8.88 -4.42 2.46
N ALA A 87 -9.09 -3.17 2.88
CA ALA A 87 -8.01 -2.19 3.04
C ALA A 87 -6.94 -2.67 4.04
N LEU A 88 -7.35 -3.21 5.19
CA LEU A 88 -6.43 -3.74 6.19
C LEU A 88 -5.63 -4.94 5.66
N TYR A 89 -6.26 -5.86 4.94
CA TYR A 89 -5.58 -7.00 4.35
C TYR A 89 -4.51 -6.58 3.35
N VAL A 90 -4.82 -5.59 2.52
CA VAL A 90 -3.88 -5.02 1.54
C VAL A 90 -2.70 -4.36 2.25
N LEU A 91 -2.95 -3.42 3.15
CA LEU A 91 -1.87 -2.67 3.80
C LEU A 91 -0.98 -3.57 4.68
N ARG A 92 -1.56 -4.52 5.41
CA ARG A 92 -0.79 -5.49 6.19
C ARG A 92 0.04 -6.39 5.26
N SER A 93 -0.56 -6.89 4.18
CA SER A 93 0.18 -7.71 3.22
C SER A 93 1.32 -6.94 2.55
N LEU A 94 1.14 -5.65 2.26
CA LEU A 94 2.20 -4.80 1.73
C LEU A 94 3.32 -4.59 2.75
N ARG A 95 2.97 -4.21 3.99
CA ARG A 95 3.93 -4.04 5.08
C ARG A 95 4.73 -5.31 5.33
N ASP A 96 4.06 -6.46 5.40
CA ASP A 96 4.70 -7.73 5.70
C ASP A 96 5.64 -8.13 4.54
N CYS A 97 5.21 -7.96 3.29
CA CYS A 97 6.05 -8.18 2.12
C CYS A 97 7.32 -7.30 2.13
N ILE A 98 7.20 -6.02 2.51
CA ILE A 98 8.36 -5.11 2.69
C ILE A 98 9.30 -5.64 3.77
N LEU A 99 8.76 -6.05 4.93
CA LEU A 99 9.56 -6.50 6.09
C LEU A 99 10.20 -7.88 5.89
N GLU A 100 9.67 -8.71 5.01
CA GLU A 100 10.23 -10.01 4.63
C GLU A 100 11.48 -9.88 3.74
N GLN A 101 11.72 -8.71 3.15
CA GLN A 101 12.91 -8.50 2.32
C GLN A 101 14.16 -8.36 3.19
N ASP A 102 15.21 -9.12 2.89
CA ASP A 102 16.54 -8.97 3.50
C ASP A 102 17.33 -7.80 2.85
N ILE A 103 16.66 -6.66 2.67
CA ILE A 103 17.18 -5.45 2.04
C ILE A 103 16.73 -4.25 2.88
N ASP A 104 17.65 -3.33 3.18
CA ASP A 104 17.34 -2.10 3.89
C ASP A 104 16.28 -1.29 3.12
N MET A 105 15.24 -0.81 3.83
CA MET A 105 14.10 -0.07 3.29
C MET A 105 14.51 1.12 2.40
N LYS A 106 15.65 1.77 2.64
CA LYS A 106 16.11 2.89 1.79
C LYS A 106 16.49 2.45 0.37
N TYR A 107 16.73 1.16 0.16
CA TYR A 107 17.00 0.56 -1.15
C TYR A 107 15.78 -0.16 -1.75
N LEU A 108 14.67 -0.21 -1.02
CA LEU A 108 13.40 -0.75 -1.49
C LEU A 108 12.49 0.35 -1.99
N TYR A 109 11.68 0.00 -2.98
CA TYR A 109 10.70 0.88 -3.58
C TYR A 109 9.38 0.14 -3.73
N VAL A 110 8.29 0.88 -3.76
CA VAL A 110 6.95 0.36 -4.05
C VAL A 110 6.46 1.05 -5.31
N ARG A 111 6.04 0.26 -6.30
CA ARG A 111 5.10 0.74 -7.30
C ARG A 111 3.71 0.64 -6.68
N TRP A 112 3.01 1.76 -6.64
CA TRP A 112 1.62 1.82 -6.19
C TRP A 112 0.70 2.00 -7.38
#